data_AF-A0A5M3WB33-F1
#
_entry.id   AF-A0A5M3WB33-F1
#
_cell.length_a   1.000
_cell.length_b   1.000
_cell.length_c   1.000
_cell.angle_alpha   90.00
_cell.angle_beta   90.00
_cell.angle_gamma   90.00
#
_symmetry.space_group_name_H-M   'P 1'
#
loop_
_entity.id
_entity.type
_entity.pdbx_description
1 polymer ?
#
loop_
_entity_poly.entity_id
_entity_poly.type
_entity_poly.pdbx_seq_one_letter_code
_entity_poly.pdbx_strand_id
1 'polypeptide(L)'
;MTSRTRISPPDTTADDHELGEHDHSREWSPEQDQDFGRSRCVDDHELGTARSGLIRLRSHRARRGRRSALITAILTGLAWAGVMLARLFAGGPVGVGDQGDGRRLLCTFGAANGRPWNADTSDYVFTAWVPHAWFGETCELYRSTQLGLLWLAKQVNGPLGLPGLVDLRGLGVLSTLLVGVIVGLLAWLLPGRWWVRAGAASAIGLVYADAAFAGFFVSPHTEPAALLGVGFLLAALLLLGRGATLPRLLLTTIVAIFTIGAQVQTAALAVPVCVALIWLPYRRLVRWRWAGPVLRRIPGIVLSLVVIAAASFHLAAQPETQMEAARHGVVFGSILYGNTGAAKDLQDLGFDAPSAAAISEIAATNAGVGSLPPVLVAMFKENVTTAGIVAFYLTHPAHAVRAVGWGLEGIGRFSVDYLGSYPPDAGLPPGAREHRIAAYSWFWGTFRVAPAFLLLLWVATFAAGRSVVRRRRVKPARKAVGRLAMLVPLMIVAQFGAVLILLGRADITRHLTVVSFLTAVCIPLLTLALCIRFRGVRPNPRRRDAPGMPNSCKPELVR
;
A
#
# COMPACT_ATOMS: atom_id res chain seq x y z
N MET A 1 37.67 -16.63 -47.63
CA MET A 1 38.39 -17.57 -46.74
C MET A 1 37.36 -18.28 -45.87
N THR A 2 37.00 -19.55 -46.10
CA THR A 2 37.74 -20.84 -45.91
C THR A 2 37.84 -21.27 -44.44
N SER A 3 37.55 -22.52 -44.04
CA SER A 3 36.90 -23.68 -44.71
C SER A 3 36.51 -24.75 -43.64
N ARG A 4 35.46 -25.58 -43.83
CA ARG A 4 35.49 -27.04 -44.15
C ARG A 4 36.50 -27.93 -43.36
N THR A 5 36.26 -29.22 -43.00
CA THR A 5 35.10 -30.17 -43.06
C THR A 5 35.44 -31.53 -42.38
N ARG A 6 34.41 -32.32 -41.98
CA ARG A 6 34.40 -33.83 -41.90
C ARG A 6 35.34 -34.44 -40.80
N ILE A 7 35.39 -35.75 -40.48
CA ILE A 7 35.07 -37.04 -41.17
C ILE A 7 34.31 -38.05 -40.26
N SER A 8 33.67 -39.06 -40.88
CA SER A 8 33.01 -40.29 -40.35
C SER A 8 33.07 -41.37 -41.46
N PRO A 9 32.54 -42.62 -41.34
CA PRO A 9 32.06 -43.42 -40.19
C PRO A 9 33.10 -44.57 -39.94
N PRO A 10 32.92 -45.93 -40.08
CA PRO A 10 31.77 -46.89 -40.08
C PRO A 10 31.99 -48.21 -39.27
N ASP A 11 31.13 -49.22 -39.49
CA ASP A 11 31.26 -50.70 -39.25
C ASP A 11 31.45 -51.24 -37.80
N THR A 12 31.01 -52.45 -37.36
CA THR A 12 30.27 -53.65 -37.88
C THR A 12 29.73 -54.43 -36.64
N THR A 13 28.95 -55.53 -36.62
CA THR A 13 28.16 -56.38 -37.56
C THR A 13 26.64 -56.30 -37.18
N ALA A 14 25.62 -57.10 -37.53
CA ALA A 14 25.35 -58.45 -38.14
C ALA A 14 25.49 -59.73 -37.25
N ASP A 15 24.41 -60.52 -37.17
CA ASP A 15 24.32 -62.01 -37.22
C ASP A 15 22.86 -62.50 -37.00
N ASP A 16 22.49 -63.61 -37.64
CA ASP A 16 21.14 -64.23 -37.65
C ASP A 16 21.08 -65.54 -36.83
N HIS A 17 19.88 -66.03 -36.49
CA HIS A 17 19.57 -67.48 -36.49
C HIS A 17 18.05 -67.77 -36.44
N GLU A 18 17.56 -68.42 -37.51
CA GLU A 18 16.73 -69.64 -37.57
C GLU A 18 15.90 -70.05 -36.34
N LEU A 19 14.57 -70.13 -36.48
CA LEU A 19 13.75 -71.28 -36.94
C LEU A 19 13.61 -72.43 -35.91
N GLY A 20 12.37 -72.91 -35.75
CA GLY A 20 11.99 -73.92 -34.75
C GLY A 20 10.49 -74.18 -34.75
N GLU A 21 9.99 -74.76 -35.84
CA GLU A 21 8.58 -75.08 -36.06
C GLU A 21 8.27 -76.52 -35.63
N HIS A 22 7.21 -76.73 -34.85
CA HIS A 22 6.65 -78.07 -34.62
C HIS A 22 5.16 -77.99 -34.21
N ASP A 23 4.30 -78.57 -35.05
CA ASP A 23 2.92 -78.93 -34.72
C ASP A 23 2.87 -80.31 -34.04
N HIS A 24 1.90 -80.52 -33.15
CA HIS A 24 1.09 -81.75 -33.13
C HIS A 24 -0.14 -81.65 -32.21
N SER A 25 -1.28 -81.32 -32.82
CA SER A 25 -2.57 -82.05 -32.69
C SER A 25 -2.84 -82.94 -31.45
N ARG A 26 -3.93 -82.65 -30.71
CA ARG A 26 -4.76 -83.66 -30.01
C ARG A 26 -6.23 -83.21 -29.89
N GLU A 27 -7.13 -84.18 -29.74
CA GLU A 27 -8.56 -84.06 -30.07
C GLU A 27 -9.50 -83.83 -28.85
N TRP A 28 -10.81 -83.87 -29.15
CA TRP A 28 -12.03 -83.97 -28.34
C TRP A 28 -11.92 -84.58 -26.91
N SER A 29 -12.85 -84.35 -25.97
CA SER A 29 -14.31 -84.12 -26.11
C SER A 29 -14.90 -83.31 -24.93
N PRO A 30 -16.19 -82.89 -24.95
CA PRO A 30 -16.78 -82.03 -23.91
C PRO A 30 -17.59 -82.79 -22.86
N GLU A 31 -17.71 -82.22 -21.64
CA GLU A 31 -18.98 -82.26 -20.89
C GLU A 31 -19.12 -81.12 -19.86
N GLN A 32 -20.22 -81.16 -19.11
CA GLN A 32 -20.79 -80.22 -18.13
C GLN A 32 -19.78 -79.77 -17.03
N ASP A 33 -19.98 -78.67 -16.29
CA ASP A 33 -21.26 -78.23 -15.70
C ASP A 33 -21.37 -76.72 -15.37
N GLN A 34 -22.51 -76.35 -14.81
CA GLN A 34 -22.96 -75.01 -14.42
C GLN A 34 -22.31 -74.52 -13.12
N ASP A 35 -22.03 -73.21 -13.01
CA ASP A 35 -22.14 -72.50 -11.72
C ASP A 35 -22.62 -71.05 -11.92
N PHE A 36 -23.25 -70.50 -10.89
CA PHE A 36 -24.08 -69.30 -10.93
C PHE A 36 -23.29 -67.99 -10.95
N GLY A 37 -23.87 -66.98 -11.58
CA GLY A 37 -23.28 -65.65 -11.70
C GLY A 37 -23.11 -64.95 -10.35
N ARG A 38 -21.86 -64.78 -9.90
CA ARG A 38 -21.49 -63.81 -8.86
C ARG A 38 -21.09 -62.48 -9.49
N SER A 39 -22.07 -61.60 -9.67
CA SER A 39 -21.83 -60.17 -9.86
C SER A 39 -21.05 -59.61 -8.66
N ARG A 40 -19.77 -59.30 -8.86
CA ARG A 40 -18.96 -58.61 -7.83
C ARG A 40 -19.41 -57.16 -7.69
N CYS A 41 -20.44 -56.94 -6.89
CA CYS A 41 -20.66 -55.66 -6.24
C CYS A 41 -19.38 -55.30 -5.47
N VAL A 42 -18.69 -54.23 -5.89
CA VAL A 42 -17.52 -53.72 -5.16
C VAL A 42 -18.03 -53.09 -3.87
N ASP A 43 -17.52 -53.54 -2.73
CA ASP A 43 -17.97 -53.09 -1.42
C ASP A 43 -17.88 -51.56 -1.26
N ASP A 44 -19.03 -50.92 -0.98
CA ASP A 44 -19.09 -49.49 -0.65
C ASP A 44 -18.23 -49.13 0.58
N HIS A 45 -17.90 -50.14 1.41
CA HIS A 45 -16.96 -50.01 2.52
C HIS A 45 -15.54 -49.57 2.09
N GLU A 46 -15.02 -50.08 0.96
CA GLU A 46 -13.71 -49.65 0.44
C GLU A 46 -13.76 -48.22 -0.13
N LEU A 47 -14.87 -47.84 -0.76
CA LEU A 47 -15.08 -46.47 -1.23
C LEU A 47 -15.17 -45.47 -0.05
N GLY A 48 -15.68 -45.91 1.10
CA GLY A 48 -15.68 -45.17 2.36
C GLY A 48 -14.28 -44.94 2.96
N THR A 49 -13.45 -45.99 3.04
CA THR A 49 -12.07 -45.88 3.55
C THR A 49 -11.19 -45.04 2.63
N ALA A 50 -11.28 -45.23 1.31
CA ALA A 50 -10.55 -44.44 0.32
C ALA A 50 -10.93 -42.94 0.37
N ARG A 51 -12.24 -42.61 0.45
CA ARG A 51 -12.71 -41.22 0.58
C ARG A 51 -12.25 -40.56 1.88
N SER A 52 -12.35 -41.27 3.01
CA SER A 52 -11.95 -40.74 4.31
C SER A 52 -10.42 -40.55 4.42
N GLY A 53 -9.62 -41.46 3.85
CA GLY A 53 -8.18 -41.30 3.69
C GLY A 53 -7.81 -40.06 2.86
N LEU A 54 -8.46 -39.85 1.71
CA LEU A 54 -8.28 -38.65 0.88
C LEU A 54 -8.65 -37.35 1.62
N ILE A 55 -9.68 -37.37 2.48
CA ILE A 55 -10.05 -36.23 3.32
C ILE A 55 -8.97 -35.95 4.39
N ARG A 56 -8.47 -36.98 5.08
CA ARG A 56 -7.36 -36.85 6.06
C ARG A 56 -6.08 -36.31 5.39
N LEU A 57 -5.68 -36.84 4.23
CA LEU A 57 -4.51 -36.37 3.49
C LEU A 57 -4.66 -34.91 2.99
N ARG A 58 -5.86 -34.51 2.55
CA ARG A 58 -6.15 -33.12 2.18
C ARG A 58 -6.10 -32.18 3.40
N SER A 59 -6.64 -32.59 4.55
CA SER A 59 -6.62 -31.77 5.77
C SER A 59 -5.20 -31.60 6.32
N HIS A 60 -4.38 -32.65 6.32
CA HIS A 60 -2.96 -32.58 6.71
C HIS A 60 -2.14 -31.70 5.77
N ARG A 61 -2.29 -31.83 4.44
CA ARG A 61 -1.60 -30.92 3.48
C ARG A 61 -2.02 -29.46 3.68
N ALA A 62 -3.30 -29.20 3.95
CA ALA A 62 -3.80 -27.85 4.23
C ALA A 62 -3.24 -27.28 5.55
N ARG A 63 -3.21 -28.08 6.63
CA ARG A 63 -2.61 -27.72 7.93
C ARG A 63 -1.11 -27.43 7.80
N ARG A 64 -0.34 -28.30 7.12
CA ARG A 64 1.11 -28.13 6.90
C ARG A 64 1.43 -26.86 6.11
N GLY A 65 0.65 -26.59 5.05
CA GLY A 65 0.75 -25.34 4.29
C GLY A 65 0.43 -24.08 5.11
N ARG A 66 -0.57 -24.13 6.02
CA ARG A 66 -0.91 -23.00 6.91
C ARG A 66 0.15 -22.77 8.00
N ARG A 67 0.75 -23.83 8.56
CA ARG A 67 1.88 -23.71 9.51
C ARG A 67 3.11 -23.08 8.86
N SER A 68 3.57 -23.62 7.72
CA SER A 68 4.65 -22.99 6.94
C SER A 68 4.34 -21.53 6.60
N ALA A 69 3.10 -21.22 6.22
CA ALA A 69 2.70 -19.85 5.92
C ALA A 69 2.73 -18.89 7.11
N LEU A 70 2.59 -19.37 8.34
CA LEU A 70 2.72 -18.58 9.57
C LEU A 70 4.18 -18.42 9.99
N ILE A 71 4.98 -19.49 9.92
CA ILE A 71 6.42 -19.45 10.24
C ILE A 71 7.15 -18.46 9.32
N THR A 72 6.90 -18.50 8.00
CA THR A 72 7.45 -17.49 7.07
C THR A 72 7.03 -16.06 7.44
N ALA A 73 5.80 -15.86 7.90
CA ALA A 73 5.29 -14.54 8.27
C ALA A 73 5.98 -13.99 9.52
N ILE A 74 6.11 -14.81 10.57
CA ILE A 74 6.79 -14.45 11.82
C ILE A 74 8.27 -14.15 11.54
N LEU A 75 9.00 -15.04 10.86
CA LEU A 75 10.41 -14.84 10.57
C LEU A 75 10.67 -13.62 9.68
N THR A 76 9.83 -13.37 8.66
CA THR A 76 9.97 -12.16 7.82
C THR A 76 9.67 -10.90 8.62
N GLY A 77 8.65 -10.91 9.49
CA GLY A 77 8.30 -9.76 10.32
C GLY A 77 9.36 -9.42 11.38
N LEU A 78 9.89 -10.43 12.08
CA LEU A 78 10.98 -10.25 13.06
C LEU A 78 12.26 -9.76 12.38
N ALA A 79 12.62 -10.31 11.22
CA ALA A 79 13.78 -9.83 10.45
C ALA A 79 13.62 -8.36 10.05
N TRP A 80 12.44 -7.92 9.61
CA TRP A 80 12.21 -6.53 9.24
C TRP A 80 12.11 -5.58 10.44
N ALA A 81 11.61 -6.03 11.60
CA ALA A 81 11.72 -5.26 12.83
C ALA A 81 13.20 -5.03 13.21
N GLY A 82 14.03 -6.08 13.14
CA GLY A 82 15.48 -5.98 13.40
C GLY A 82 16.22 -5.07 12.40
N VAL A 83 15.91 -5.19 11.10
CA VAL A 83 16.46 -4.29 10.06
C VAL A 83 16.05 -2.84 10.31
N MET A 84 14.79 -2.57 10.66
CA MET A 84 14.33 -1.22 10.99
C MET A 84 14.99 -0.68 12.26
N LEU A 85 15.15 -1.48 13.32
CA LEU A 85 15.84 -1.05 14.54
C LEU A 85 17.30 -0.68 14.26
N ALA A 86 18.04 -1.53 13.55
CA ALA A 86 19.41 -1.23 13.13
C ALA A 86 19.47 0.04 12.24
N ARG A 87 18.52 0.17 11.30
CA ARG A 87 18.41 1.32 10.38
C ARG A 87 18.15 2.66 11.10
N LEU A 88 17.44 2.66 12.23
CA LEU A 88 17.10 3.88 12.97
C LEU A 88 18.05 4.22 14.12
N PHE A 89 18.79 3.23 14.67
CA PHE A 89 19.54 3.41 15.92
C PHE A 89 21.00 2.94 15.90
N ALA A 90 21.45 2.16 14.90
CA ALA A 90 22.87 1.82 14.81
C ALA A 90 23.69 3.06 14.42
N GLY A 91 24.69 3.42 15.22
CA GLY A 91 25.46 4.66 15.03
C GLY A 91 24.74 5.94 15.48
N GLY A 92 23.71 5.83 16.34
CA GLY A 92 22.92 6.95 16.83
C GLY A 92 21.47 6.96 16.29
N PRO A 93 20.57 7.75 16.91
CA PRO A 93 19.20 7.88 16.44
C PRO A 93 19.15 8.69 15.14
N VAL A 94 18.35 8.24 14.17
CA VAL A 94 18.23 8.90 12.87
C VAL A 94 16.78 9.21 12.55
N GLY A 95 16.51 10.47 12.22
CA GLY A 95 15.17 11.00 11.98
C GLY A 95 15.10 11.89 10.73
N VAL A 96 14.21 12.88 10.82
CA VAL A 96 14.04 14.04 9.92
C VAL A 96 13.79 15.28 10.79
N GLY A 97 14.43 16.41 10.46
CA GLY A 97 14.24 17.69 11.15
C GLY A 97 12.79 18.19 11.21
N ASP A 98 12.56 19.20 12.04
CA ASP A 98 11.27 19.86 12.24
C ASP A 98 11.28 21.31 11.70
N GLN A 99 10.54 21.51 10.62
CA GLN A 99 10.24 22.82 10.03
C GLN A 99 9.17 23.63 10.80
N GLY A 100 8.76 23.17 11.99
CA GLY A 100 7.83 23.85 12.90
C GLY A 100 6.45 23.18 13.04
N ASP A 101 6.14 22.17 12.22
CA ASP A 101 4.90 21.39 12.34
C ASP A 101 4.91 20.46 13.56
N GLY A 102 6.09 20.00 13.98
CA GLY A 102 6.23 19.16 15.17
C GLY A 102 5.82 19.89 16.44
N ARG A 103 6.07 21.21 16.51
CA ARG A 103 5.50 22.08 17.55
C ARG A 103 3.98 21.96 17.59
N ARG A 104 3.27 22.06 16.45
CA ARG A 104 1.79 21.99 16.40
C ARG A 104 1.28 20.66 16.97
N LEU A 105 1.84 19.55 16.50
CA LEU A 105 1.44 18.21 16.93
C LEU A 105 1.72 17.96 18.42
N LEU A 106 2.89 18.38 18.93
CA LEU A 106 3.33 18.04 20.28
C LEU A 106 2.90 19.06 21.35
N CYS A 107 2.65 20.33 20.99
CA CYS A 107 1.96 21.29 21.87
C CYS A 107 0.57 20.74 22.24
N THR A 108 -0.19 20.19 21.27
CA THR A 108 -1.46 19.48 21.54
C THR A 108 -1.29 18.27 22.47
N PHE A 109 -0.11 17.64 22.51
CA PHE A 109 0.23 16.54 23.41
C PHE A 109 0.77 17.02 24.79
N GLY A 110 0.81 18.34 25.03
CA GLY A 110 1.36 18.95 26.24
C GLY A 110 2.89 18.94 26.32
N ALA A 111 3.58 18.85 25.17
CA ALA A 111 5.02 18.69 25.08
C ALA A 111 5.71 19.80 24.26
N ALA A 112 6.85 20.29 24.75
CA ALA A 112 7.70 21.27 24.10
C ALA A 112 9.06 20.65 23.72
N ASN A 113 9.69 21.15 22.65
CA ASN A 113 11.00 20.66 22.21
C ASN A 113 12.09 21.07 23.21
N GLY A 114 12.91 20.12 23.67
CA GLY A 114 13.98 20.38 24.65
C GLY A 114 15.25 21.04 24.08
N ARG A 115 15.23 21.54 22.84
CA ARG A 115 16.40 22.17 22.19
C ARG A 115 16.90 23.46 22.88
N PRO A 116 18.18 23.84 22.66
CA PRO A 116 18.63 25.21 22.86
C PRO A 116 17.83 26.20 22.00
N TRP A 117 17.59 27.41 22.51
CA TRP A 117 16.77 28.44 21.83
C TRP A 117 17.34 28.88 20.47
N ASN A 118 18.66 28.85 20.31
CA ASN A 118 19.39 29.23 19.11
C ASN A 118 19.66 28.07 18.13
N ALA A 119 19.21 26.84 18.42
CA ALA A 119 19.49 25.68 17.57
C ALA A 119 18.41 25.50 16.50
N ASP A 120 18.80 25.50 15.22
CA ASP A 120 17.88 25.26 14.11
C ASP A 120 17.29 23.83 14.14
N THR A 121 15.98 23.70 13.96
CA THR A 121 15.27 22.40 13.96
C THR A 121 15.16 21.77 12.58
N SER A 122 15.35 22.52 11.50
CA SER A 122 15.39 21.96 10.14
C SER A 122 16.71 21.23 9.89
N ASP A 123 17.82 21.74 10.42
CA ASP A 123 19.17 21.16 10.28
C ASP A 123 19.42 19.92 11.15
N TYR A 124 18.71 19.75 12.27
CA TYR A 124 18.98 18.71 13.27
C TYR A 124 17.72 18.05 13.84
N VAL A 125 17.85 16.78 14.22
CA VAL A 125 16.77 15.97 14.81
C VAL A 125 16.78 16.07 16.34
N PHE A 126 15.73 16.66 16.92
CA PHE A 126 15.55 16.75 18.38
C PHE A 126 14.53 15.71 18.86
N THR A 127 15.02 14.63 19.49
CA THR A 127 14.18 13.50 19.90
C THR A 127 13.48 13.68 21.23
N ALA A 128 14.05 14.45 22.17
CA ALA A 128 13.53 14.60 23.54
C ALA A 128 12.60 15.83 23.66
N TRP A 129 11.35 15.60 24.09
CA TRP A 129 10.35 16.65 24.30
C TRP A 129 9.90 16.65 25.76
N VAL A 130 10.00 17.82 26.40
CA VAL A 130 9.73 18.07 27.82
C VAL A 130 8.27 18.52 28.04
N PRO A 131 7.73 18.53 29.28
CA PRO A 131 6.41 19.11 29.52
C PRO A 131 6.34 20.57 29.08
N HIS A 132 5.28 20.93 28.36
CA HIS A 132 5.02 22.32 27.96
C HIS A 132 4.52 23.11 29.18
N ALA A 133 5.29 24.10 29.61
CA ALA A 133 5.06 24.91 30.81
C ALA A 133 5.08 26.44 30.54
N TRP A 134 4.88 26.84 29.27
CA TRP A 134 5.07 28.23 28.85
C TRP A 134 3.78 29.03 29.05
N PHE A 135 3.84 30.09 29.85
CA PHE A 135 2.68 30.91 30.16
C PHE A 135 2.32 31.82 28.97
N GLY A 136 1.10 31.71 28.47
CA GLY A 136 0.57 32.54 27.38
C GLY A 136 0.65 31.96 25.96
N GLU A 137 1.27 30.78 25.75
CA GLU A 137 1.21 30.10 24.44
C GLU A 137 -0.07 29.26 24.33
N THR A 138 -0.91 29.56 23.33
CA THR A 138 -2.14 28.80 23.04
C THR A 138 -1.85 27.66 22.07
N CYS A 139 -1.65 26.44 22.60
CA CYS A 139 -1.59 25.24 21.76
C CYS A 139 -2.91 25.03 21.00
N GLU A 140 -2.92 25.26 19.69
CA GLU A 140 -4.04 24.87 18.83
C GLU A 140 -4.25 23.34 18.85
N LEU A 141 -5.51 22.90 18.80
CA LEU A 141 -5.88 21.49 18.92
C LEU A 141 -5.66 20.71 17.60
N TYR A 142 -4.43 20.27 17.34
CA TYR A 142 -4.08 19.47 16.17
C TYR A 142 -4.63 18.03 16.28
N ARG A 143 -5.70 17.69 15.54
CA ARG A 143 -6.35 16.37 15.65
C ARG A 143 -5.75 15.36 14.69
N SER A 144 -4.95 14.43 15.22
CA SER A 144 -4.41 13.30 14.46
C SER A 144 -4.36 11.99 15.27
N THR A 145 -4.52 10.85 14.58
CA THR A 145 -4.31 9.50 15.13
C THR A 145 -2.84 9.25 15.52
N GLN A 146 -1.92 10.09 15.06
CA GLN A 146 -0.54 10.15 15.54
C GLN A 146 -0.44 10.42 17.05
N LEU A 147 -1.38 11.18 17.65
CA LEU A 147 -1.43 11.38 19.11
C LEU A 147 -1.61 10.06 19.87
N GLY A 148 -2.31 9.08 19.29
CA GLY A 148 -2.44 7.73 19.86
C GLY A 148 -1.13 6.93 19.81
N LEU A 149 -0.33 7.11 18.75
CA LEU A 149 1.01 6.50 18.66
C LEU A 149 1.99 7.18 19.63
N LEU A 150 1.90 8.50 19.80
CA LEU A 150 2.68 9.25 20.78
C LEU A 150 2.32 8.87 22.22
N TRP A 151 1.04 8.65 22.52
CA TRP A 151 0.60 8.14 23.82
C TRP A 151 1.16 6.74 24.13
N LEU A 152 1.18 5.85 23.13
CA LEU A 152 1.82 4.53 23.25
C LEU A 152 3.35 4.63 23.38
N ALA A 153 4.00 5.50 22.61
CA ALA A 153 5.44 5.75 22.70
C ALA A 153 5.85 6.26 24.09
N LYS A 154 5.04 7.13 24.71
CA LYS A 154 5.23 7.58 26.09
C LYS A 154 5.25 6.43 27.10
N GLN A 155 4.44 5.38 26.92
CA GLN A 155 4.48 4.18 27.79
C GLN A 155 5.77 3.36 27.58
N VAL A 156 6.38 3.42 26.40
CA VAL A 156 7.63 2.71 26.05
C VAL A 156 8.88 3.45 26.54
N ASN A 157 8.82 4.78 26.69
CA ASN A 157 9.97 5.61 27.07
C ASN A 157 10.53 5.29 28.47
N GLY A 158 9.67 5.14 29.49
CA GLY A 158 10.09 4.80 30.84
C GLY A 158 10.89 3.49 30.93
N PRO A 159 10.36 2.36 30.41
CA PRO A 159 11.08 1.09 30.32
C PRO A 159 12.38 1.12 29.49
N LEU A 160 12.58 2.12 28.63
CA LEU A 160 13.82 2.32 27.85
C LEU A 160 14.77 3.37 28.49
N GLY A 161 14.43 3.96 29.64
CA GLY A 161 15.23 5.01 30.27
C GLY A 161 15.30 6.31 29.48
N LEU A 162 14.32 6.58 28.59
CA LEU A 162 14.32 7.73 27.70
C LEU A 162 13.79 9.01 28.40
N PRO A 163 14.43 10.19 28.19
CA PRO A 163 14.15 11.42 28.92
C PRO A 163 12.89 12.17 28.44
N GLY A 164 12.45 13.14 29.25
CA GLY A 164 11.38 14.08 28.92
C GLY A 164 9.96 13.54 29.17
N LEU A 165 8.97 14.26 28.65
CA LEU A 165 7.57 13.83 28.65
C LEU A 165 7.30 12.79 27.55
N VAL A 166 7.98 12.95 26.41
CA VAL A 166 8.02 11.97 25.32
C VAL A 166 9.33 12.10 24.55
N ASP A 167 10.05 10.98 24.39
CA ASP A 167 11.16 10.85 23.46
C ASP A 167 10.70 10.13 22.19
N LEU A 168 11.08 10.65 21.03
CA LEU A 168 10.72 10.13 19.71
C LEU A 168 11.48 8.84 19.36
N ARG A 169 12.55 8.48 20.09
CA ARG A 169 13.20 7.17 19.97
C ARG A 169 12.25 6.03 20.37
N GLY A 170 11.39 6.24 21.37
CA GLY A 170 10.34 5.27 21.73
C GLY A 170 9.25 5.14 20.67
N LEU A 171 8.91 6.25 19.99
CA LEU A 171 8.04 6.22 18.80
C LEU A 171 8.69 5.44 17.66
N GLY A 172 10.00 5.59 17.47
CA GLY A 172 10.80 4.82 16.53
C GLY A 172 10.71 3.32 16.82
N VAL A 173 11.04 2.89 18.05
CA VAL A 173 10.95 1.48 18.47
C VAL A 173 9.54 0.91 18.24
N LEU A 174 8.50 1.60 18.70
CA LEU A 174 7.10 1.22 18.47
C LEU A 174 6.80 1.05 16.96
N SER A 175 7.24 2.01 16.14
CA SER A 175 7.05 1.98 14.70
C SER A 175 7.79 0.83 14.03
N THR A 176 9.02 0.50 14.44
CA THR A 176 9.77 -0.65 13.88
C THR A 176 9.05 -1.98 14.12
N LEU A 177 8.44 -2.16 15.30
CA LEU A 177 7.68 -3.35 15.66
C LEU A 177 6.40 -3.42 14.81
N LEU A 178 5.70 -2.30 14.62
CA LEU A 178 4.52 -2.21 13.78
C LEU A 178 4.85 -2.44 12.29
N VAL A 179 5.97 -1.93 11.76
CA VAL A 179 6.48 -2.27 10.41
C VAL A 179 6.77 -3.77 10.30
N GLY A 180 7.42 -4.38 11.29
CA GLY A 180 7.63 -5.83 11.34
C GLY A 180 6.31 -6.61 11.30
N VAL A 181 5.28 -6.19 12.05
CA VAL A 181 3.94 -6.77 12.00
C VAL A 181 3.28 -6.59 10.62
N ILE A 182 3.36 -5.40 10.01
CA ILE A 182 2.85 -5.12 8.66
C ILE A 182 3.50 -6.05 7.63
N VAL A 183 4.83 -6.13 7.60
CA VAL A 183 5.57 -6.97 6.65
C VAL A 183 5.28 -8.46 6.89
N GLY A 184 5.18 -8.89 8.14
CA GLY A 184 4.76 -10.25 8.50
C GLY A 184 3.33 -10.57 8.03
N LEU A 185 2.38 -9.66 8.23
CA LEU A 185 1.01 -9.79 7.73
C LEU A 185 0.97 -9.83 6.20
N LEU A 186 1.72 -8.98 5.49
CA LEU A 186 1.84 -9.02 4.04
C LEU A 186 2.41 -10.37 3.58
N ALA A 187 3.48 -10.87 4.20
CA ALA A 187 4.03 -12.21 3.92
C ALA A 187 2.98 -13.31 4.16
N TRP A 188 2.14 -13.22 5.20
CA TRP A 188 1.02 -14.15 5.47
C TRP A 188 -0.12 -14.05 4.42
N LEU A 189 -0.38 -12.85 3.92
CA LEU A 189 -1.49 -12.54 3.03
C LEU A 189 -1.18 -12.76 1.54
N LEU A 190 0.10 -12.69 1.14
CA LEU A 190 0.52 -12.91 -0.24
C LEU A 190 0.43 -14.38 -0.69
N PRO A 191 0.10 -14.67 -1.97
CA PRO A 191 -0.07 -16.02 -2.50
C PRO A 191 1.17 -16.55 -3.24
N GLY A 192 1.87 -17.56 -2.71
CA GLY A 192 3.03 -18.15 -3.39
C GLY A 192 3.72 -19.28 -2.63
N ARG A 193 4.90 -19.69 -3.12
CA ARG A 193 5.92 -20.39 -2.29
C ARG A 193 6.41 -19.41 -1.21
N TRP A 194 7.04 -19.91 -0.14
CA TRP A 194 7.48 -19.07 0.97
C TRP A 194 8.39 -17.92 0.51
N TRP A 195 9.39 -18.18 -0.33
CA TRP A 195 10.32 -17.17 -0.85
C TRP A 195 9.65 -16.09 -1.71
N VAL A 196 8.60 -16.42 -2.48
CA VAL A 196 7.82 -15.42 -3.25
C VAL A 196 7.12 -14.44 -2.30
N ARG A 197 6.67 -14.95 -1.15
CA ARG A 197 5.89 -14.19 -0.16
C ARG A 197 6.78 -13.37 0.76
N ALA A 198 7.90 -13.95 1.20
CA ALA A 198 8.95 -13.24 1.91
C ALA A 198 9.52 -12.13 1.02
N GLY A 199 10.07 -12.45 -0.17
CA GLY A 199 10.68 -11.47 -1.08
C GLY A 199 9.76 -10.31 -1.47
N ALA A 200 8.50 -10.58 -1.82
CA ALA A 200 7.56 -9.51 -2.18
C ALA A 200 6.99 -8.72 -0.99
N ALA A 201 7.04 -9.27 0.24
CA ALA A 201 6.78 -8.50 1.45
C ALA A 201 8.01 -7.67 1.86
N SER A 202 9.22 -8.24 1.75
CA SER A 202 10.50 -7.57 1.95
C SER A 202 10.70 -6.41 0.97
N ALA A 203 10.23 -6.52 -0.27
CA ALA A 203 10.24 -5.40 -1.21
C ALA A 203 9.38 -4.20 -0.74
N ILE A 204 8.36 -4.44 0.10
CA ILE A 204 7.56 -3.39 0.75
C ILE A 204 8.22 -2.94 2.07
N GLY A 205 8.82 -3.87 2.83
CA GLY A 205 9.66 -3.55 4.00
C GLY A 205 10.83 -2.63 3.65
N LEU A 206 11.44 -2.83 2.48
CA LEU A 206 12.51 -1.98 1.95
C LEU A 206 12.05 -0.56 1.62
N VAL A 207 10.75 -0.33 1.36
CA VAL A 207 10.20 1.03 1.27
C VAL A 207 10.24 1.68 2.65
N TYR A 208 9.82 0.99 3.72
CA TYR A 208 9.88 1.55 5.08
C TYR A 208 11.29 1.86 5.57
N ALA A 209 12.30 1.09 5.15
CA ALA A 209 13.70 1.29 5.54
C ALA A 209 14.46 2.32 4.68
N ASP A 210 13.87 2.78 3.58
CA ASP A 210 14.49 3.75 2.67
C ASP A 210 14.63 5.14 3.33
N ALA A 211 15.67 5.88 2.94
CA ALA A 211 15.97 7.24 3.36
C ALA A 211 14.75 8.18 3.29
N ALA A 212 13.91 8.06 2.27
CA ALA A 212 12.71 8.89 2.11
C ALA A 212 11.62 8.67 3.18
N PHE A 213 11.65 7.56 3.95
CA PHE A 213 10.56 7.21 4.87
C PHE A 213 11.02 6.86 6.29
N ALA A 214 12.18 6.22 6.45
CA ALA A 214 12.59 5.66 7.73
C ALA A 214 12.71 6.73 8.83
N GLY A 215 13.31 7.89 8.51
CA GLY A 215 13.55 8.95 9.49
C GLY A 215 12.28 9.51 10.13
N PHE A 216 11.14 9.54 9.41
CA PHE A 216 9.88 10.03 9.97
C PHE A 216 9.45 9.31 11.25
N PHE A 217 9.84 8.04 11.42
CA PHE A 217 9.51 7.25 12.62
C PHE A 217 10.19 7.73 13.91
N VAL A 218 11.23 8.58 13.81
CA VAL A 218 11.93 9.20 14.96
C VAL A 218 11.74 10.73 14.97
N SER A 219 10.70 11.23 14.27
CA SER A 219 10.42 12.66 14.10
C SER A 219 9.08 13.08 14.72
N PRO A 220 8.90 14.38 15.01
CA PRO A 220 7.64 14.94 15.54
C PRO A 220 6.59 15.11 14.42
N HIS A 221 6.44 14.11 13.57
CA HIS A 221 5.68 14.18 12.32
C HIS A 221 4.42 13.31 12.37
N THR A 222 3.46 13.54 11.47
CA THR A 222 2.18 12.79 11.37
C THR A 222 2.24 11.63 10.36
N GLU A 223 3.25 11.70 9.51
CA GLU A 223 3.66 10.72 8.52
C GLU A 223 3.81 9.29 9.08
N PRO A 224 4.27 9.04 10.33
CA PRO A 224 4.28 7.69 10.92
C PRO A 224 2.90 7.01 10.98
N ALA A 225 1.88 7.69 11.50
CA ALA A 225 0.50 7.17 11.52
C ALA A 225 -0.03 6.93 10.10
N ALA A 226 0.28 7.82 9.15
CA ALA A 226 -0.14 7.67 7.75
C ALA A 226 0.53 6.45 7.09
N LEU A 227 1.86 6.30 7.23
CA LEU A 227 2.65 5.22 6.64
C LEU A 227 2.33 3.85 7.27
N LEU A 228 2.16 3.78 8.59
CA LEU A 228 1.75 2.56 9.30
C LEU A 228 0.30 2.20 8.97
N GLY A 229 -0.61 3.18 8.99
CA GLY A 229 -2.02 3.03 8.63
C GLY A 229 -2.19 2.48 7.22
N VAL A 230 -1.50 3.07 6.23
CA VAL A 230 -1.48 2.57 4.85
C VAL A 230 -0.95 1.14 4.79
N GLY A 231 0.13 0.79 5.51
CA GLY A 231 0.64 -0.58 5.59
C GLY A 231 -0.37 -1.60 6.08
N PHE A 232 -1.05 -1.29 7.20
CA PHE A 232 -2.15 -2.10 7.71
C PHE A 232 -3.34 -2.13 6.73
N LEU A 233 -3.62 -1.04 6.00
CA LEU A 233 -4.69 -0.96 5.02
C LEU A 233 -4.42 -1.85 3.80
N LEU A 234 -3.18 -1.89 3.29
CA LEU A 234 -2.77 -2.84 2.24
C LEU A 234 -3.02 -4.29 2.67
N ALA A 235 -2.71 -4.62 3.93
CA ALA A 235 -2.99 -5.93 4.52
C ALA A 235 -4.51 -6.20 4.66
N ALA A 236 -5.28 -5.24 5.19
CA ALA A 236 -6.72 -5.35 5.33
C ALA A 236 -7.41 -5.54 3.97
N LEU A 237 -7.01 -4.79 2.94
CA LEU A 237 -7.49 -4.90 1.56
C LEU A 237 -7.13 -6.25 0.91
N LEU A 238 -5.95 -6.81 1.18
CA LEU A 238 -5.63 -8.20 0.76
C LEU A 238 -6.50 -9.25 1.47
N LEU A 239 -6.82 -9.04 2.74
CA LEU A 239 -7.69 -9.93 3.50
C LEU A 239 -9.14 -9.86 3.01
N LEU A 240 -9.69 -8.64 2.84
CA LEU A 240 -10.99 -8.38 2.24
C LEU A 240 -11.07 -8.91 0.81
N GLY A 241 -10.01 -8.72 0.01
CA GLY A 241 -9.87 -9.22 -1.36
C GLY A 241 -10.00 -10.74 -1.52
N ARG A 242 -9.78 -11.51 -0.45
CA ARG A 242 -10.02 -12.97 -0.40
C ARG A 242 -11.53 -13.32 -0.28
N GLY A 243 -12.38 -12.36 0.10
CA GLY A 243 -13.85 -12.42 0.08
C GLY A 243 -14.49 -11.68 1.27
N ALA A 244 -15.58 -10.94 1.04
CA ALA A 244 -16.28 -10.15 2.05
C ALA A 244 -17.02 -10.99 3.10
N THR A 245 -16.77 -10.66 4.37
CA THR A 245 -17.36 -11.20 5.61
C THR A 245 -17.24 -10.13 6.69
N LEU A 246 -18.19 -10.01 7.63
CA LEU A 246 -18.28 -8.85 8.52
C LEU A 246 -16.97 -8.50 9.26
N PRO A 247 -16.22 -9.43 9.89
CA PRO A 247 -14.96 -9.09 10.56
C PRO A 247 -13.89 -8.50 9.65
N ARG A 248 -13.93 -8.78 8.34
CA ARG A 248 -12.98 -8.21 7.36
C ARG A 248 -13.41 -6.82 6.88
N LEU A 249 -14.71 -6.58 6.77
CA LEU A 249 -15.23 -5.26 6.45
C LEU A 249 -14.99 -4.31 7.63
N LEU A 250 -15.32 -4.75 8.86
CA LEU A 250 -15.03 -4.02 10.10
C LEU A 250 -13.54 -3.72 10.26
N LEU A 251 -12.65 -4.73 10.13
CA LEU A 251 -11.20 -4.51 10.20
C LEU A 251 -10.71 -3.51 9.13
N THR A 252 -11.20 -3.61 7.90
CA THR A 252 -10.83 -2.65 6.83
C THR A 252 -11.35 -1.25 7.16
N THR A 253 -12.53 -1.13 7.77
CA THR A 253 -13.15 0.14 8.18
C THR A 253 -12.36 0.79 9.31
N ILE A 254 -12.04 0.06 10.38
CA ILE A 254 -11.27 0.54 11.54
C ILE A 254 -9.88 1.01 11.10
N VAL A 255 -9.18 0.20 10.28
CA VAL A 255 -7.86 0.56 9.75
C VAL A 255 -7.93 1.76 8.79
N ALA A 256 -8.97 1.85 7.96
CA ALA A 256 -9.19 3.01 7.10
C ALA A 256 -9.42 4.29 7.91
N ILE A 257 -10.25 4.25 8.96
CA ILE A 257 -10.49 5.39 9.85
C ILE A 257 -9.20 5.82 10.55
N PHE A 258 -8.41 4.87 11.07
CA PHE A 258 -7.09 5.16 11.65
C PHE A 258 -6.15 5.86 10.66
N THR A 259 -6.15 5.41 9.40
CA THR A 259 -5.31 5.96 8.32
C THR A 259 -5.79 7.34 7.87
N ILE A 260 -7.11 7.51 7.71
CA ILE A 260 -7.77 8.77 7.35
C ILE A 260 -7.46 9.84 8.37
N GLY A 261 -7.56 9.51 9.66
CA GLY A 261 -7.29 10.42 10.77
C GLY A 261 -5.82 10.79 11.00
N ALA A 262 -4.88 10.34 10.16
CA ALA A 262 -3.45 10.63 10.35
C ALA A 262 -3.09 12.07 9.92
N GLN A 263 -3.56 12.50 8.74
CA GLN A 263 -3.31 13.80 8.11
C GLN A 263 -4.59 14.31 7.42
N VAL A 264 -4.62 15.54 6.92
CA VAL A 264 -5.79 16.05 6.20
C VAL A 264 -5.90 15.47 4.78
N GLN A 265 -4.79 15.32 4.06
CA GLN A 265 -4.82 14.68 2.74
C GLN A 265 -5.25 13.21 2.81
N THR A 266 -4.95 12.47 3.89
CA THR A 266 -5.33 11.05 4.04
C THR A 266 -6.84 10.81 4.08
N ALA A 267 -7.65 11.84 4.32
CA ALA A 267 -9.11 11.77 4.18
C ALA A 267 -9.55 11.31 2.78
N ALA A 268 -8.83 11.67 1.71
CA ALA A 268 -9.16 11.24 0.35
C ALA A 268 -9.00 9.72 0.12
N LEU A 269 -8.34 8.97 1.01
CA LEU A 269 -8.35 7.50 0.99
C LEU A 269 -9.74 6.91 1.23
N ALA A 270 -10.70 7.69 1.75
CA ALA A 270 -12.10 7.26 1.88
C ALA A 270 -12.67 6.74 0.55
N VAL A 271 -12.46 7.45 -0.56
CA VAL A 271 -13.01 7.10 -1.89
C VAL A 271 -12.59 5.69 -2.35
N PRO A 272 -11.29 5.34 -2.48
CA PRO A 272 -10.87 3.99 -2.86
C PRO A 272 -11.20 2.93 -1.80
N VAL A 273 -11.31 3.29 -0.51
CA VAL A 273 -11.79 2.36 0.54
C VAL A 273 -13.26 2.02 0.34
N CYS A 274 -14.13 3.00 0.12
CA CYS A 274 -15.55 2.79 -0.17
C CYS A 274 -15.74 1.92 -1.43
N VAL A 275 -14.96 2.19 -2.48
CA VAL A 275 -14.90 1.31 -3.67
C VAL A 275 -14.54 -0.13 -3.26
N ALA A 276 -13.51 -0.33 -2.43
CA ALA A 276 -13.10 -1.66 -1.99
C ALA A 276 -14.15 -2.40 -1.13
N LEU A 277 -14.85 -1.70 -0.24
CA LEU A 277 -15.93 -2.22 0.61
C LEU A 277 -17.14 -2.66 -0.23
N ILE A 278 -17.52 -1.87 -1.24
CA ILE A 278 -18.70 -2.11 -2.09
C ILE A 278 -18.43 -3.12 -3.22
N TRP A 279 -17.18 -3.28 -3.66
CA TRP A 279 -16.79 -4.14 -4.80
C TRP A 279 -17.06 -5.64 -4.57
N LEU A 280 -17.08 -6.11 -3.31
CA LEU A 280 -17.22 -7.53 -3.00
C LEU A 280 -18.56 -7.86 -2.34
N PRO A 281 -19.44 -8.67 -2.98
CA PRO A 281 -20.68 -9.09 -2.34
C PRO A 281 -20.42 -9.96 -1.11
N TYR A 282 -21.13 -9.63 -0.04
CA TYR A 282 -21.09 -10.29 1.25
C TYR A 282 -21.53 -11.75 1.15
N ARG A 283 -20.78 -12.65 1.79
CA ARG A 283 -20.90 -14.11 1.56
C ARG A 283 -21.84 -14.88 2.49
N ARG A 284 -22.32 -14.29 3.58
CA ARG A 284 -22.98 -15.03 4.69
C ARG A 284 -24.39 -14.60 5.08
N LEU A 285 -24.85 -13.40 4.72
CA LEU A 285 -25.98 -12.76 5.38
C LEU A 285 -27.33 -13.38 5.02
N VAL A 286 -27.42 -14.05 3.87
CA VAL A 286 -28.72 -14.48 3.33
C VAL A 286 -28.62 -15.87 2.71
N ARG A 287 -29.31 -16.84 3.33
CA ARG A 287 -29.51 -18.22 2.83
C ARG A 287 -30.65 -18.31 1.80
N TRP A 288 -31.51 -17.29 1.78
CA TRP A 288 -32.59 -17.03 0.81
C TRP A 288 -32.01 -16.94 -0.62
N ARG A 289 -32.50 -17.80 -1.53
CA ARG A 289 -32.06 -17.84 -2.95
C ARG A 289 -32.32 -16.51 -3.69
N TRP A 290 -33.38 -15.81 -3.31
CA TRP A 290 -33.87 -14.57 -3.93
C TRP A 290 -33.11 -13.30 -3.54
N ALA A 291 -32.11 -13.39 -2.66
CA ALA A 291 -31.31 -12.25 -2.23
C ALA A 291 -30.52 -11.62 -3.39
N GLY A 292 -31.06 -10.54 -3.97
CA GLY A 292 -30.53 -9.86 -5.15
C GLY A 292 -29.11 -9.32 -4.99
N PRO A 293 -28.44 -8.95 -6.10
CA PRO A 293 -27.03 -8.54 -6.10
C PRO A 293 -26.76 -7.26 -5.28
N VAL A 294 -27.78 -6.41 -5.10
CA VAL A 294 -27.72 -5.17 -4.28
C VAL A 294 -27.76 -5.48 -2.79
N LEU A 295 -28.69 -6.33 -2.33
CA LEU A 295 -28.84 -6.71 -0.92
C LEU A 295 -27.53 -7.26 -0.32
N ARG A 296 -26.77 -8.01 -1.13
CA ARG A 296 -25.45 -8.56 -0.75
C ARG A 296 -24.35 -7.51 -0.63
N ARG A 297 -24.57 -6.24 -1.01
CA ARG A 297 -23.61 -5.14 -0.85
C ARG A 297 -23.93 -4.19 0.31
N ILE A 298 -25.13 -4.24 0.90
CA ILE A 298 -25.55 -3.34 1.98
C ILE A 298 -24.51 -3.23 3.11
N PRO A 299 -23.89 -4.31 3.63
CA PRO A 299 -22.86 -4.18 4.68
C PRO A 299 -21.61 -3.39 4.23
N GLY A 300 -21.27 -3.43 2.93
CA GLY A 300 -20.19 -2.63 2.37
C GLY A 300 -20.60 -1.17 2.15
N ILE A 301 -21.88 -0.91 1.82
CA ILE A 301 -22.44 0.44 1.67
C ILE A 301 -22.54 1.14 3.03
N VAL A 302 -23.14 0.49 4.03
CA VAL A 302 -23.26 1.03 5.41
C VAL A 302 -21.89 1.35 5.99
N LEU A 303 -20.91 0.44 5.86
CA LEU A 303 -19.56 0.71 6.34
C LEU A 303 -18.79 1.73 5.47
N SER A 304 -19.21 1.96 4.22
CA SER A 304 -18.70 3.08 3.42
C SER A 304 -19.23 4.42 3.91
N LEU A 305 -20.50 4.49 4.34
CA LEU A 305 -21.06 5.70 4.97
C LEU A 305 -20.34 6.01 6.29
N VAL A 306 -19.97 4.99 7.08
CA VAL A 306 -19.15 5.18 8.29
C VAL A 306 -17.75 5.72 7.96
N VAL A 307 -17.09 5.22 6.90
CA VAL A 307 -15.80 5.76 6.43
C VAL A 307 -15.93 7.21 5.95
N ILE A 308 -16.99 7.55 5.21
CA ILE A 308 -17.26 8.92 4.74
C ILE A 308 -17.52 9.85 5.94
N ALA A 309 -18.38 9.46 6.87
CA ALA A 309 -18.68 10.25 8.07
C ALA A 309 -17.43 10.51 8.92
N ALA A 310 -16.55 9.51 9.08
CA ALA A 310 -15.28 9.67 9.77
C ALA A 310 -14.31 10.61 9.03
N ALA A 311 -14.27 10.57 7.70
CA ALA A 311 -13.44 11.47 6.90
C ALA A 311 -13.97 12.92 6.95
N SER A 312 -15.28 13.13 6.83
CA SER A 312 -15.91 14.45 6.96
C SER A 312 -15.73 15.02 8.36
N PHE A 313 -15.89 14.21 9.41
CA PHE A 313 -15.64 14.63 10.79
C PHE A 313 -14.17 14.98 11.02
N HIS A 314 -13.23 14.18 10.51
CA HIS A 314 -11.79 14.47 10.64
C HIS A 314 -11.39 15.79 9.98
N LEU A 315 -11.96 16.11 8.81
CA LEU A 315 -11.74 17.39 8.14
C LEU A 315 -12.41 18.56 8.88
N ALA A 316 -13.67 18.41 9.29
CA ALA A 316 -14.43 19.45 9.98
C ALA A 316 -13.96 19.72 11.43
N ALA A 317 -13.13 18.84 11.99
CA ALA A 317 -12.61 18.95 13.36
C ALA A 317 -11.18 19.51 13.44
N GLN A 318 -10.58 19.93 12.32
CA GLN A 318 -9.29 20.64 12.31
C GLN A 318 -9.48 22.12 12.67
N PRO A 319 -8.49 22.79 13.29
CA PRO A 319 -8.51 24.24 13.48
C PRO A 319 -8.59 25.01 12.16
N GLU A 320 -9.43 26.04 12.11
CA GLU A 320 -9.66 26.83 10.90
C GLU A 320 -8.38 27.55 10.43
N THR A 321 -7.62 28.12 11.36
CA THR A 321 -6.29 28.73 11.16
C THR A 321 -5.31 27.84 10.40
N GLN A 322 -5.35 26.52 10.62
CA GLN A 322 -4.50 25.56 9.91
C GLN A 322 -5.01 25.31 8.49
N MET A 323 -6.32 25.35 8.28
CA MET A 323 -6.93 25.27 6.95
C MET A 323 -6.75 26.56 6.15
N GLU A 324 -6.71 27.73 6.81
CA GLU A 324 -6.34 29.01 6.22
C GLU A 324 -4.89 29.03 5.76
N ALA A 325 -3.95 28.63 6.64
CA ALA A 325 -2.53 28.51 6.29
C ALA A 325 -2.30 27.55 5.11
N ALA A 326 -3.04 26.43 5.08
CA ALA A 326 -3.02 25.47 3.97
C ALA A 326 -3.57 26.08 2.67
N ARG A 327 -4.73 26.75 2.69
CA ARG A 327 -5.31 27.46 1.53
C ARG A 327 -4.38 28.58 1.03
N HIS A 328 -3.70 29.32 1.90
CA HIS A 328 -2.67 30.28 1.51
C HIS A 328 -1.50 29.61 0.77
N GLY A 329 -1.00 28.48 1.29
CA GLY A 329 0.03 27.66 0.62
C GLY A 329 -0.37 27.19 -0.78
N VAL A 330 -1.67 26.96 -1.02
CA VAL A 330 -2.22 26.70 -2.36
C VAL A 330 -2.24 27.97 -3.22
N VAL A 331 -2.89 29.05 -2.77
CA VAL A 331 -3.08 30.25 -3.60
C VAL A 331 -1.75 30.90 -3.95
N PHE A 332 -0.96 31.31 -2.96
CA PHE A 332 0.30 32.03 -3.20
C PHE A 332 1.41 31.09 -3.67
N GLY A 333 1.48 29.87 -3.11
CA GLY A 333 2.52 28.90 -3.44
C GLY A 333 2.31 28.18 -4.78
N SER A 334 1.09 28.08 -5.31
CA SER A 334 0.82 27.33 -6.55
C SER A 334 -0.09 27.99 -7.58
N ILE A 335 -1.10 28.78 -7.21
CA ILE A 335 -1.97 29.44 -8.21
C ILE A 335 -1.26 30.68 -8.79
N LEU A 336 -0.89 31.63 -7.91
CA LEU A 336 -0.27 32.90 -8.27
C LEU A 336 1.23 32.77 -8.59
N TYR A 337 1.89 31.71 -8.11
CA TYR A 337 3.33 31.53 -8.19
C TYR A 337 3.86 31.64 -9.63
N GLY A 338 4.62 32.70 -9.90
CA GLY A 338 5.22 32.96 -11.21
C GLY A 338 4.20 33.23 -12.33
N ASN A 339 2.95 33.60 -12.00
CA ASN A 339 1.94 33.90 -13.01
C ASN A 339 1.85 35.41 -13.29
N THR A 340 2.06 35.83 -14.53
CA THR A 340 1.82 37.21 -14.98
C THR A 340 0.32 37.58 -14.99
N GLY A 341 -0.58 36.59 -14.95
CA GLY A 341 -2.03 36.77 -14.84
C GLY A 341 -2.60 36.80 -13.42
N ALA A 342 -1.77 36.87 -12.36
CA ALA A 342 -2.20 36.68 -10.96
C ALA A 342 -3.40 37.53 -10.51
N ALA A 343 -3.49 38.80 -10.93
CA ALA A 343 -4.65 39.66 -10.63
C ALA A 343 -5.96 39.18 -11.27
N LYS A 344 -5.89 38.41 -12.38
CA LYS A 344 -7.06 37.78 -12.99
C LYS A 344 -7.42 36.48 -12.28
N ASP A 345 -6.44 35.64 -11.96
CA ASP A 345 -6.67 34.40 -11.17
C ASP A 345 -7.43 34.70 -9.87
N LEU A 346 -7.12 35.84 -9.22
CA LEU A 346 -7.81 36.32 -8.02
C LEU A 346 -9.25 36.76 -8.28
N GLN A 347 -9.54 37.43 -9.40
CA GLN A 347 -10.92 37.73 -9.80
C GLN A 347 -11.71 36.45 -10.11
N ASP A 348 -11.08 35.49 -10.80
CA ASP A 348 -11.64 34.16 -11.06
C ASP A 348 -11.74 33.27 -9.78
N LEU A 349 -11.15 33.70 -8.66
CA LEU A 349 -11.32 33.16 -7.29
C LEU A 349 -12.32 33.96 -6.43
N GLY A 350 -12.91 35.04 -6.95
CA GLY A 350 -13.97 35.82 -6.29
C GLY A 350 -13.57 37.16 -5.67
N PHE A 351 -12.32 37.63 -5.84
CA PHE A 351 -11.91 38.95 -5.38
C PHE A 351 -12.35 40.06 -6.35
N ASP A 352 -12.63 41.26 -5.83
CA ASP A 352 -12.82 42.46 -6.65
C ASP A 352 -11.49 42.89 -7.33
N ALA A 353 -11.57 43.62 -8.44
CA ALA A 353 -10.38 43.98 -9.22
C ALA A 353 -9.36 44.85 -8.43
N PRO A 354 -9.75 45.86 -7.62
CA PRO A 354 -8.83 46.55 -6.71
C PRO A 354 -8.09 45.63 -5.73
N SER A 355 -8.81 44.79 -4.98
CA SER A 355 -8.19 43.86 -4.02
C SER A 355 -7.32 42.82 -4.71
N ALA A 356 -7.76 42.31 -5.86
CA ALA A 356 -7.00 41.37 -6.67
C ALA A 356 -5.68 41.96 -7.19
N ALA A 357 -5.66 43.23 -7.58
CA ALA A 357 -4.43 43.93 -7.94
C ALA A 357 -3.47 44.03 -6.74
N ALA A 358 -3.94 44.55 -5.60
CA ALA A 358 -3.11 44.72 -4.40
C ALA A 358 -2.54 43.39 -3.87
N ILE A 359 -3.33 42.31 -3.85
CA ILE A 359 -2.85 40.98 -3.45
C ILE A 359 -1.82 40.44 -4.46
N SER A 360 -2.01 40.68 -5.77
CA SER A 360 -1.06 40.21 -6.80
C SER A 360 0.31 40.91 -6.71
N GLU A 361 0.34 42.19 -6.32
CA GLU A 361 1.57 42.94 -6.08
C GLU A 361 2.33 42.39 -4.86
N ILE A 362 1.62 42.18 -3.74
CA ILE A 362 2.20 41.55 -2.53
C ILE A 362 2.72 40.15 -2.86
N ALA A 363 1.95 39.33 -3.59
CA ALA A 363 2.37 38.00 -4.03
C ALA A 363 3.65 38.02 -4.89
N ALA A 364 3.82 39.01 -5.76
CA ALA A 364 5.02 39.16 -6.60
C ALA A 364 6.30 39.41 -5.78
N THR A 365 6.18 40.02 -4.59
CA THR A 365 7.32 40.21 -3.67
C THR A 365 7.72 38.95 -2.89
N ASN A 366 6.93 37.87 -2.97
CA ASN A 366 7.02 36.68 -2.12
C ASN A 366 6.86 36.94 -0.60
N ALA A 367 6.32 38.09 -0.21
CA ALA A 367 6.00 38.37 1.19
C ALA A 367 4.80 37.52 1.65
N GLY A 368 4.97 36.74 2.72
CA GLY A 368 3.97 35.79 3.22
C GLY A 368 2.89 36.43 4.10
N VAL A 369 1.84 35.66 4.46
CA VAL A 369 0.63 36.10 5.21
C VAL A 369 0.83 37.24 6.21
N GLY A 370 1.88 37.20 7.03
CA GLY A 370 2.14 38.20 8.07
C GLY A 370 2.40 39.63 7.58
N SER A 371 2.60 39.85 6.28
CA SER A 371 2.67 41.18 5.66
C SER A 371 1.36 41.61 4.98
N LEU A 372 0.32 40.78 4.96
CA LEU A 372 -1.00 41.19 4.47
C LEU A 372 -1.70 42.07 5.52
N PRO A 373 -2.18 43.27 5.15
CA PRO A 373 -3.06 44.07 5.99
C PRO A 373 -4.27 43.25 6.50
N PRO A 374 -4.74 43.44 7.75
CA PRO A 374 -5.83 42.64 8.33
C PRO A 374 -7.11 42.57 7.49
N VAL A 375 -7.43 43.63 6.75
CA VAL A 375 -8.57 43.71 5.83
C VAL A 375 -8.43 42.72 4.67
N LEU A 376 -7.22 42.55 4.12
CA LEU A 376 -6.94 41.59 3.05
C LEU A 376 -6.89 40.15 3.58
N VAL A 377 -6.50 39.95 4.85
CA VAL A 377 -6.63 38.65 5.53
C VAL A 377 -8.10 38.27 5.72
N ALA A 378 -8.97 39.22 6.08
CA ALA A 378 -10.42 38.98 6.18
C ALA A 378 -11.04 38.59 4.83
N MET A 379 -10.82 39.38 3.77
CA MET A 379 -11.30 39.06 2.42
C MET A 379 -10.75 37.72 1.89
N PHE A 380 -9.51 37.34 2.26
CA PHE A 380 -8.97 36.03 1.92
C PHE A 380 -9.74 34.87 2.57
N LYS A 381 -10.12 35.00 3.85
CA LYS A 381 -10.92 33.98 4.56
C LYS A 381 -12.30 33.80 3.94
N GLU A 382 -12.95 34.90 3.56
CA GLU A 382 -14.30 34.91 2.99
C GLU A 382 -14.34 34.30 1.57
N ASN A 383 -13.44 34.75 0.68
CA ASN A 383 -13.46 34.31 -0.72
C ASN A 383 -12.77 32.95 -0.94
N VAL A 384 -11.63 32.68 -0.28
CA VAL A 384 -10.83 31.48 -0.55
C VAL A 384 -11.34 30.29 0.25
N THR A 385 -12.35 29.62 -0.32
CA THR A 385 -12.83 28.32 0.16
C THR A 385 -12.16 27.16 -0.59
N THR A 386 -12.04 26.00 0.07
CA THR A 386 -11.53 24.77 -0.60
C THR A 386 -12.42 24.35 -1.77
N ALA A 387 -13.72 24.64 -1.73
CA ALA A 387 -14.63 24.41 -2.85
C ALA A 387 -14.34 25.35 -4.03
N GLY A 388 -14.06 26.63 -3.76
CA GLY A 388 -13.61 27.61 -4.76
C GLY A 388 -12.31 27.19 -5.44
N ILE A 389 -11.32 26.72 -4.68
CA ILE A 389 -10.06 26.18 -5.23
C ILE A 389 -10.32 24.99 -6.19
N VAL A 390 -11.23 24.07 -5.82
CA VAL A 390 -11.59 22.94 -6.70
C VAL A 390 -12.32 23.42 -7.96
N ALA A 391 -13.25 24.37 -7.83
CA ALA A 391 -13.95 24.95 -8.97
C ALA A 391 -12.98 25.68 -9.92
N PHE A 392 -12.06 26.47 -9.38
CA PHE A 392 -11.00 27.17 -10.12
C PHE A 392 -10.13 26.21 -10.93
N TYR A 393 -9.65 25.11 -10.34
CA TYR A 393 -8.86 24.11 -11.08
C TYR A 393 -9.67 23.36 -12.15
N LEU A 394 -11.01 23.28 -12.03
CA LEU A 394 -11.89 22.70 -13.06
C LEU A 394 -12.17 23.66 -14.21
N THR A 395 -12.25 24.98 -13.94
CA THR A 395 -12.42 26.01 -14.97
C THR A 395 -11.10 26.43 -15.63
N HIS A 396 -9.97 26.29 -14.93
CA HIS A 396 -8.63 26.66 -15.39
C HIS A 396 -7.73 25.41 -15.57
N PRO A 397 -7.98 24.56 -16.58
CA PRO A 397 -7.25 23.31 -16.78
C PRO A 397 -5.74 23.51 -16.99
N ALA A 398 -5.30 24.67 -17.49
CA ALA A 398 -3.88 25.01 -17.60
C ALA A 398 -3.19 25.09 -16.22
N HIS A 399 -3.90 25.57 -15.18
CA HIS A 399 -3.37 25.62 -13.80
C HIS A 399 -3.40 24.22 -13.18
N ALA A 400 -4.43 23.41 -13.45
CA ALA A 400 -4.47 22.02 -13.01
C ALA A 400 -3.33 21.18 -13.61
N VAL A 401 -3.03 21.32 -14.90
CA VAL A 401 -1.89 20.66 -15.56
C VAL A 401 -0.56 21.14 -14.96
N ARG A 402 -0.41 22.43 -14.67
CA ARG A 402 0.78 23.01 -14.01
C ARG A 402 1.00 22.41 -12.61
N ALA A 403 -0.07 22.33 -11.81
CA ALA A 403 -0.06 21.72 -10.48
C ALA A 403 0.28 20.21 -10.53
N VAL A 404 -0.28 19.47 -11.48
CA VAL A 404 0.09 18.06 -11.74
C VAL A 404 1.57 17.94 -12.11
N GLY A 405 2.12 18.87 -12.89
CA GLY A 405 3.55 18.93 -13.23
C GLY A 405 4.44 19.00 -11.99
N TRP A 406 4.24 20.02 -11.13
CA TRP A 406 4.99 20.17 -9.88
C TRP A 406 4.78 19.00 -8.91
N GLY A 407 3.56 18.44 -8.86
CA GLY A 407 3.29 17.25 -8.06
C GLY A 407 4.12 16.04 -8.52
N LEU A 408 4.17 15.77 -9.82
CA LEU A 408 4.96 14.66 -10.34
C LEU A 408 6.47 14.89 -10.19
N GLU A 409 6.93 16.14 -10.28
CA GLU A 409 8.31 16.52 -9.93
C GLU A 409 8.61 16.22 -8.45
N GLY A 410 7.71 16.57 -7.54
CA GLY A 410 7.81 16.25 -6.10
C GLY A 410 7.89 14.76 -5.81
N ILE A 411 7.10 13.92 -6.50
CA ILE A 411 7.24 12.45 -6.41
C ILE A 411 8.60 12.00 -6.97
N GLY A 412 9.06 12.61 -8.06
CA GLY A 412 10.37 12.31 -8.67
C GLY A 412 11.55 12.67 -7.77
N ARG A 413 11.44 13.72 -6.94
CA ARG A 413 12.42 14.03 -5.89
C ARG A 413 12.47 12.91 -4.84
N PHE A 414 11.33 12.36 -4.46
CA PHE A 414 11.12 11.18 -3.61
C PHE A 414 11.53 11.36 -2.13
N SER A 415 12.68 11.96 -1.84
CA SER A 415 13.18 12.29 -0.49
C SER A 415 13.05 13.79 -0.16
N VAL A 416 12.93 14.11 1.12
CA VAL A 416 12.86 15.50 1.61
C VAL A 416 14.25 16.13 1.65
N ASP A 417 14.70 16.58 0.49
CA ASP A 417 16.08 17.05 0.20
C ASP A 417 16.43 18.44 0.81
N TYR A 418 15.89 18.79 1.99
CA TYR A 418 16.18 20.06 2.70
C TYR A 418 16.13 19.97 4.23
N LEU A 419 15.91 18.78 4.82
CA LEU A 419 15.92 18.59 6.28
C LEU A 419 17.07 17.65 6.70
N GLY A 420 17.72 17.95 7.82
CA GLY A 420 18.74 17.10 8.42
C GLY A 420 18.16 15.81 8.99
N SER A 421 19.01 14.78 9.08
CA SER A 421 18.62 13.43 9.53
C SER A 421 19.20 13.02 10.89
N TYR A 422 20.13 13.81 11.45
CA TYR A 422 20.91 13.45 12.64
C TYR A 422 20.71 14.46 13.78
N PRO A 423 20.88 14.06 15.06
CA PRO A 423 20.89 15.00 16.18
C PRO A 423 22.23 15.74 16.27
N PRO A 424 22.33 16.87 17.02
CA PRO A 424 23.56 17.67 17.10
C PRO A 424 24.75 16.94 17.73
N ASP A 425 24.51 15.96 18.60
CA ASP A 425 25.54 15.15 19.27
C ASP A 425 26.16 14.05 18.38
N ALA A 426 25.64 13.86 17.15
CA ALA A 426 26.18 12.89 16.19
C ALA A 426 27.54 13.30 15.57
N GLY A 427 28.02 14.53 15.82
CA GLY A 427 29.29 15.03 15.26
C GLY A 427 29.27 15.26 13.74
N LEU A 428 28.07 15.34 13.15
CA LEU A 428 27.83 15.58 11.72
C LEU A 428 27.42 17.05 11.48
N PRO A 429 27.69 17.62 10.29
CA PRO A 429 27.38 19.02 10.02
C PRO A 429 25.87 19.32 9.99
N PRO A 430 25.46 20.59 10.12
CA PRO A 430 24.06 21.00 9.97
C PRO A 430 23.48 20.50 8.64
N GLY A 431 22.23 20.01 8.67
CA GLY A 431 21.54 19.53 7.48
C GLY A 431 22.09 18.22 6.90
N ALA A 432 23.01 17.53 7.59
CA ALA A 432 23.55 16.23 7.16
C ALA A 432 22.44 15.18 7.01
N ARG A 433 22.55 14.36 5.95
CA ARG A 433 21.46 13.47 5.51
C ARG A 433 21.83 12.00 5.53
N GLU A 434 20.83 11.19 5.82
CA GLU A 434 20.94 9.75 5.90
C GLU A 434 20.71 9.07 4.54
N HIS A 435 21.65 8.22 4.14
CA HIS A 435 21.63 7.51 2.86
C HIS A 435 21.98 6.00 2.93
N ARG A 436 22.23 5.43 4.13
CA ARG A 436 22.70 4.03 4.31
C ARG A 436 21.77 2.97 3.72
N ILE A 437 20.47 3.23 3.67
CA ILE A 437 19.51 2.48 2.88
C ILE A 437 18.71 3.48 2.06
N ALA A 438 19.03 3.59 0.77
CA ALA A 438 18.40 4.51 -0.18
C ALA A 438 18.01 3.80 -1.50
N ALA A 439 17.64 2.52 -1.42
CA ALA A 439 17.42 1.66 -2.60
C ALA A 439 16.26 2.14 -3.51
N TYR A 440 15.17 2.64 -2.93
CA TYR A 440 14.08 3.26 -3.69
C TYR A 440 14.41 4.71 -4.03
N SER A 441 14.99 5.50 -3.11
CA SER A 441 15.40 6.88 -3.41
C SER A 441 16.36 6.97 -4.61
N TRP A 442 17.37 6.09 -4.67
CA TRP A 442 18.30 5.99 -5.79
C TRP A 442 17.62 5.56 -7.09
N PHE A 443 16.76 4.52 -7.03
CA PHE A 443 15.99 4.08 -8.19
C PHE A 443 15.11 5.21 -8.75
N TRP A 444 14.44 5.98 -7.87
CA TRP A 444 13.58 7.10 -8.24
C TRP A 444 14.33 8.34 -8.70
N GLY A 445 15.57 8.55 -8.26
CA GLY A 445 16.47 9.58 -8.81
C GLY A 445 16.58 9.52 -10.35
N THR A 446 16.62 8.31 -10.92
CA THR A 446 16.59 8.08 -12.38
C THR A 446 15.37 8.68 -13.08
N PHE A 447 14.23 8.79 -12.37
CA PHE A 447 12.96 9.28 -12.93
C PHE A 447 12.74 10.79 -12.74
N ARG A 448 13.64 11.51 -12.05
CA ARG A 448 13.60 12.98 -11.94
C ARG A 448 13.54 13.67 -13.32
N VAL A 449 14.19 13.09 -14.33
CA VAL A 449 14.23 13.60 -15.71
C VAL A 449 12.94 13.26 -16.50
N ALA A 450 12.18 12.24 -16.10
CA ALA A 450 11.03 11.74 -16.84
C ALA A 450 9.85 11.31 -15.94
N PRO A 451 9.25 12.26 -15.17
CA PRO A 451 8.14 11.99 -14.25
C PRO A 451 6.92 11.31 -14.89
N ALA A 452 6.72 11.42 -16.21
CA ALA A 452 5.63 10.75 -16.94
C ALA A 452 5.65 9.20 -16.79
N PHE A 453 6.81 8.59 -16.52
CA PHE A 453 6.89 7.14 -16.24
C PHE A 453 6.19 6.74 -14.93
N LEU A 454 5.99 7.66 -13.98
CA LEU A 454 5.17 7.41 -12.78
C LEU A 454 3.73 7.06 -13.18
N LEU A 455 3.14 7.86 -14.08
CA LEU A 455 1.80 7.63 -14.62
C LEU A 455 1.73 6.27 -15.35
N LEU A 456 2.75 5.94 -16.14
CA LEU A 456 2.84 4.64 -16.81
C LEU A 456 2.91 3.48 -15.80
N LEU A 457 3.66 3.60 -14.70
CA LEU A 457 3.70 2.58 -13.65
C LEU A 457 2.32 2.41 -12.98
N TRP A 458 1.62 3.51 -12.67
CA TRP A 458 0.29 3.46 -12.06
C TRP A 458 -0.72 2.76 -12.97
N VAL A 459 -0.75 3.15 -14.26
CA VAL A 459 -1.62 2.55 -15.30
C VAL A 459 -1.27 1.08 -15.55
N ALA A 460 0.02 0.73 -15.66
CA ALA A 460 0.48 -0.64 -15.84
C ALA A 460 0.10 -1.53 -14.65
N THR A 461 0.24 -1.03 -13.41
CA THR A 461 -0.15 -1.74 -12.19
C THR A 461 -1.66 -2.01 -12.16
N PHE A 462 -2.47 -0.99 -12.48
CA PHE A 462 -3.93 -1.13 -12.59
C PHE A 462 -4.34 -2.14 -13.68
N ALA A 463 -3.75 -2.05 -14.87
CA ALA A 463 -4.00 -2.94 -16.00
C ALA A 463 -3.61 -4.40 -15.69
N ALA A 464 -2.44 -4.60 -15.08
CA ALA A 464 -1.98 -5.92 -14.62
C ALA A 464 -2.95 -6.51 -13.58
N GLY A 465 -3.37 -5.72 -12.58
CA GLY A 465 -4.38 -6.10 -11.60
C GLY A 465 -5.71 -6.52 -12.23
N ARG A 466 -6.24 -5.68 -13.13
CA ARG A 466 -7.47 -5.93 -13.91
C ARG A 466 -7.37 -7.22 -14.72
N SER A 467 -6.21 -7.52 -15.30
CA SER A 467 -5.95 -8.77 -16.04
C SER A 467 -6.03 -10.02 -15.13
N VAL A 468 -5.57 -9.92 -13.89
CA VAL A 468 -5.61 -11.01 -12.89
C VAL A 468 -7.02 -11.22 -12.37
N VAL A 469 -7.78 -10.15 -12.10
CA VAL A 469 -9.16 -10.22 -11.61
C VAL A 469 -10.11 -10.80 -12.66
N ARG A 470 -10.00 -10.38 -13.93
CA ARG A 470 -10.83 -10.87 -15.05
C ARG A 470 -10.71 -12.37 -15.30
N ARG A 471 -9.55 -13.00 -15.05
CA ARG A 471 -9.34 -14.44 -15.32
C ARG A 471 -10.21 -15.35 -14.44
N ARG A 472 -11.14 -16.11 -15.04
CA ARG A 472 -12.08 -16.99 -14.31
C ARG A 472 -11.37 -18.05 -13.43
N ARG A 473 -10.34 -18.73 -13.94
CA ARG A 473 -9.63 -19.86 -13.27
C ARG A 473 -8.65 -19.47 -12.13
N VAL A 474 -8.58 -18.20 -11.71
CA VAL A 474 -7.61 -17.73 -10.69
C VAL A 474 -8.16 -17.83 -9.27
N LYS A 475 -7.40 -18.49 -8.36
CA LYS A 475 -7.77 -18.69 -6.94
C LYS A 475 -8.00 -17.36 -6.19
N PRO A 476 -8.91 -17.28 -5.20
CA PRO A 476 -9.27 -16.03 -4.52
C PRO A 476 -8.10 -15.23 -3.95
N ALA A 477 -7.10 -15.87 -3.34
CA ALA A 477 -5.93 -15.17 -2.80
C ALA A 477 -5.05 -14.51 -3.88
N ARG A 478 -5.02 -15.04 -5.11
CA ARG A 478 -4.37 -14.38 -6.26
C ARG A 478 -5.22 -13.25 -6.84
N LYS A 479 -6.55 -13.39 -6.80
CA LYS A 479 -7.46 -12.27 -7.12
C LYS A 479 -7.41 -11.15 -6.08
N ALA A 480 -7.04 -11.42 -4.84
CA ALA A 480 -6.83 -10.38 -3.83
C ALA A 480 -5.68 -9.42 -4.25
N VAL A 481 -4.52 -9.96 -4.62
CA VAL A 481 -3.40 -9.17 -5.18
C VAL A 481 -3.84 -8.39 -6.42
N GLY A 482 -4.57 -9.02 -7.34
CA GLY A 482 -5.09 -8.35 -8.53
C GLY A 482 -6.08 -7.21 -8.23
N ARG A 483 -6.78 -7.23 -7.09
CA ARG A 483 -7.61 -6.10 -6.64
C ARG A 483 -6.79 -5.03 -5.94
N LEU A 484 -5.82 -5.40 -5.11
CA LEU A 484 -4.93 -4.43 -4.48
C LEU A 484 -4.15 -3.62 -5.53
N ALA A 485 -3.65 -4.29 -6.58
CA ALA A 485 -3.00 -3.64 -7.72
C ALA A 485 -3.93 -2.73 -8.56
N MET A 486 -5.26 -2.82 -8.39
CA MET A 486 -6.20 -1.83 -8.94
C MET A 486 -6.54 -0.71 -7.94
N LEU A 487 -6.52 -1.00 -6.64
CA LEU A 487 -6.85 -0.03 -5.58
C LEU A 487 -5.68 0.91 -5.27
N VAL A 488 -4.43 0.43 -5.27
CA VAL A 488 -3.26 1.26 -4.97
C VAL A 488 -3.12 2.44 -5.95
N PRO A 489 -3.22 2.26 -7.28
CA PRO A 489 -3.29 3.40 -8.22
C PRO A 489 -4.45 4.38 -7.95
N LEU A 490 -5.60 3.92 -7.46
CA LEU A 490 -6.72 4.79 -7.07
C LEU A 490 -6.43 5.54 -5.75
N MET A 491 -5.72 4.91 -4.80
CA MET A 491 -5.23 5.56 -3.58
C MET A 491 -4.18 6.62 -3.90
N ILE A 492 -3.24 6.33 -4.81
CA ILE A 492 -2.24 7.29 -5.31
C ILE A 492 -2.93 8.53 -5.90
N VAL A 493 -3.83 8.36 -6.88
CA VAL A 493 -4.51 9.48 -7.52
C VAL A 493 -5.35 10.30 -6.53
N ALA A 494 -6.06 9.64 -5.60
CA ALA A 494 -6.84 10.32 -4.58
C ALA A 494 -5.98 11.14 -3.60
N GLN A 495 -4.84 10.60 -3.16
CA GLN A 495 -3.88 11.33 -2.30
C GLN A 495 -3.19 12.47 -3.05
N PHE A 496 -2.77 12.22 -4.29
CA PHE A 496 -2.11 13.19 -5.15
C PHE A 496 -2.99 14.43 -5.38
N GLY A 497 -4.25 14.22 -5.77
CA GLY A 497 -5.22 15.31 -5.92
C GLY A 497 -5.46 16.05 -4.60
N ALA A 498 -5.60 15.34 -3.49
CA ALA A 498 -5.80 15.96 -2.17
C ALA A 498 -4.62 16.85 -1.73
N VAL A 499 -3.37 16.43 -1.96
CA VAL A 499 -2.19 17.27 -1.67
C VAL A 499 -2.19 18.54 -2.52
N LEU A 500 -2.43 18.42 -3.84
CA LEU A 500 -2.45 19.58 -4.74
C LEU A 500 -3.58 20.57 -4.43
N ILE A 501 -4.75 20.09 -4.00
CA ILE A 501 -5.93 20.91 -3.69
C ILE A 501 -5.85 21.55 -2.29
N LEU A 502 -5.27 20.85 -1.30
CA LEU A 502 -5.28 21.30 0.10
C LEU A 502 -4.00 22.02 0.53
N LEU A 503 -2.85 21.68 -0.04
CA LEU A 503 -1.52 22.09 0.46
C LEU A 503 -0.67 22.77 -0.62
N GLY A 504 -0.91 22.45 -1.90
CA GLY A 504 -0.30 23.15 -3.03
C GLY A 504 1.15 22.74 -3.26
N ARG A 505 2.03 23.74 -3.48
CA ARG A 505 3.44 23.54 -3.83
C ARG A 505 4.42 23.68 -2.65
N ALA A 506 4.04 24.40 -1.60
CA ALA A 506 4.85 24.50 -0.38
C ALA A 506 5.04 23.10 0.21
N ASP A 507 6.29 22.74 0.50
CA ASP A 507 6.73 21.45 1.05
C ASP A 507 6.13 20.20 0.38
N ILE A 508 5.79 20.33 -0.92
CA ILE A 508 5.02 19.33 -1.67
C ILE A 508 5.65 17.93 -1.61
N THR A 509 6.99 17.84 -1.60
CA THR A 509 7.71 16.55 -1.51
C THR A 509 7.41 15.83 -0.19
N ARG A 510 7.34 16.56 0.94
CA ARG A 510 6.97 16.01 2.24
C ARG A 510 5.49 15.64 2.27
N HIS A 511 4.60 16.51 1.81
CA HIS A 511 3.16 16.21 1.79
C HIS A 511 2.78 15.06 0.84
N LEU A 512 3.59 14.81 -0.19
CA LEU A 512 3.50 13.66 -1.09
C LEU A 512 4.07 12.34 -0.53
N THR A 513 4.65 12.30 0.68
CA THR A 513 5.28 11.09 1.25
C THR A 513 4.38 9.84 1.14
N VAL A 514 3.07 9.95 1.41
CA VAL A 514 2.11 8.84 1.26
C VAL A 514 1.96 8.39 -0.21
N VAL A 515 2.02 9.34 -1.16
CA VAL A 515 1.95 9.09 -2.61
C VAL A 515 3.21 8.41 -3.13
N SER A 516 4.39 8.87 -2.69
CA SER A 516 5.69 8.28 -2.97
C SER A 516 5.79 6.85 -2.43
N PHE A 517 5.35 6.62 -1.19
CA PHE A 517 5.28 5.29 -0.58
C PHE A 517 4.38 4.33 -1.38
N LEU A 518 3.15 4.75 -1.71
CA LEU A 518 2.23 3.93 -2.51
C LEU A 518 2.76 3.67 -3.92
N THR A 519 3.46 4.65 -4.52
CA THR A 519 4.09 4.51 -5.84
C THR A 519 5.27 3.53 -5.83
N ALA A 520 6.09 3.52 -4.77
CA ALA A 520 7.09 2.48 -4.57
C ALA A 520 6.44 1.08 -4.44
N VAL A 521 5.32 0.98 -3.70
CA VAL A 521 4.53 -0.27 -3.54
C VAL A 521 3.93 -0.77 -4.87
N CYS A 522 3.74 0.07 -5.90
CA CYS A 522 3.35 -0.40 -7.24
C CYS A 522 4.35 -1.39 -7.84
N ILE A 523 5.67 -1.26 -7.59
CA ILE A 523 6.70 -2.12 -8.19
C ILE A 523 6.54 -3.60 -7.79
N PRO A 524 6.49 -3.99 -6.49
CA PRO A 524 6.24 -5.37 -6.09
C PRO A 524 4.82 -5.85 -6.47
N LEU A 525 3.80 -4.98 -6.47
CA LEU A 525 2.44 -5.35 -6.87
C LEU A 525 2.31 -5.65 -8.37
N LEU A 526 2.92 -4.83 -9.23
CA LEU A 526 3.01 -5.07 -10.68
C LEU A 526 3.74 -6.39 -10.94
N THR A 527 4.92 -6.58 -10.32
CA THR A 527 5.74 -7.78 -10.44
C THR A 527 4.97 -9.04 -10.04
N LEU A 528 4.24 -9.01 -8.92
CA LEU A 528 3.36 -10.09 -8.49
C LEU A 528 2.19 -10.33 -9.46
N ALA A 529 1.53 -9.26 -9.94
CA ALA A 529 0.40 -9.37 -10.84
C ALA A 529 0.81 -9.98 -12.19
N LEU A 530 1.93 -9.53 -12.77
CA LEU A 530 2.53 -10.11 -13.97
C LEU A 530 2.95 -11.57 -13.75
N CYS A 531 3.63 -11.89 -12.64
CA CYS A 531 3.96 -13.27 -12.27
C CYS A 531 2.72 -14.17 -12.20
N ILE A 532 1.60 -13.68 -11.65
CA ILE A 532 0.32 -14.41 -11.58
C ILE A 532 -0.33 -14.54 -12.97
N ARG A 533 -0.20 -13.51 -13.82
CA ARG A 533 -0.75 -13.44 -15.19
C ARG A 533 -0.03 -14.38 -16.16
N PHE A 534 1.30 -14.54 -16.05
CA PHE A 534 2.10 -15.39 -16.94
C PHE A 534 2.25 -16.83 -16.44
N ARG A 535 2.53 -17.08 -15.14
CA ARG A 535 2.64 -18.45 -14.57
C ARG A 535 1.31 -19.22 -14.49
N GLY A 536 0.25 -18.70 -15.12
CA GLY A 536 -1.03 -19.39 -15.35
C GLY A 536 -1.18 -19.97 -16.76
N VAL A 537 -0.13 -19.95 -17.60
CA VAL A 537 -0.17 -20.38 -19.02
C VAL A 537 0.68 -21.65 -19.25
N ARG A 538 0.65 -22.61 -18.32
CA ARG A 538 0.97 -24.00 -18.65
C ARG A 538 -0.36 -24.74 -18.91
N PRO A 539 -0.73 -25.06 -20.17
CA PRO A 539 -1.77 -26.06 -20.41
C PRO A 539 -1.33 -27.37 -19.74
N ASN A 540 -2.27 -28.14 -19.20
CA ASN A 540 -1.97 -29.46 -18.63
C ASN A 540 -1.84 -30.47 -19.78
N PRO A 541 -0.65 -31.05 -20.06
CA PRO A 541 -0.49 -31.95 -21.21
C PRO A 541 -1.35 -33.21 -21.09
N ARG A 542 -1.60 -33.66 -19.85
CA ARG A 542 -2.41 -34.84 -19.49
C ARG A 542 -3.93 -34.64 -19.71
N ARG A 543 -4.33 -34.11 -20.86
CA ARG A 543 -5.72 -34.17 -21.38
C ARG A 543 -5.83 -34.05 -22.90
N ARG A 544 -4.79 -34.46 -23.62
CA ARG A 544 -4.98 -35.19 -24.88
C ARG A 544 -4.68 -36.67 -24.62
N ASP A 545 -5.20 -37.51 -25.49
CA ASP A 545 -4.75 -38.89 -25.72
C ASP A 545 -4.85 -39.83 -24.51
N ALA A 546 -6.08 -40.07 -24.08
CA ALA A 546 -6.48 -41.42 -23.68
C ALA A 546 -7.19 -42.04 -24.91
N PRO A 547 -6.66 -43.12 -25.53
CA PRO A 547 -7.36 -43.82 -26.61
C PRO A 547 -8.67 -44.43 -26.09
N GLY A 548 -9.59 -44.74 -27.01
CA GLY A 548 -10.99 -45.03 -26.68
C GLY A 548 -11.20 -46.23 -25.75
N MET A 549 -12.02 -46.05 -24.72
CA MET A 549 -12.69 -47.17 -24.05
C MET A 549 -13.92 -47.58 -24.88
N PRO A 550 -14.26 -48.88 -24.98
CA PRO A 550 -15.48 -49.33 -25.65
C PRO A 550 -16.77 -48.76 -25.03
N ASN A 551 -17.81 -48.59 -25.84
CA ASN A 551 -19.11 -48.03 -25.42
C ASN A 551 -20.00 -49.04 -24.64
N SER A 552 -19.43 -50.12 -24.11
CA SER A 552 -20.14 -51.26 -23.52
C SER A 552 -20.45 -51.09 -22.02
N CYS A 553 -21.08 -49.95 -21.65
CA CYS A 553 -21.76 -49.81 -20.35
C CYS A 553 -22.67 -48.57 -20.32
N LYS A 554 -23.87 -48.69 -20.89
CA LYS A 554 -25.02 -47.82 -20.57
C LYS A 554 -26.06 -48.69 -19.86
N PRO A 555 -26.45 -48.41 -18.61
CA PRO A 555 -27.65 -49.00 -18.05
C PRO A 555 -28.87 -48.40 -18.76
N GLU A 556 -29.79 -49.24 -19.23
CA GLU A 556 -31.09 -48.79 -19.71
C GLU A 556 -31.94 -48.32 -18.53
N LEU A 557 -32.69 -47.24 -18.72
CA LEU A 557 -33.79 -46.91 -17.81
C LEU A 557 -35.00 -47.76 -18.22
N VAL A 558 -35.26 -48.82 -17.44
CA VAL A 558 -36.61 -49.37 -17.34
C VAL A 558 -37.51 -48.31 -16.68
N ARG A 559 -38.80 -48.31 -17.04
CA ARG A 559 -39.80 -47.30 -16.67
C ARG A 559 -40.10 -47.25 -15.17
#